data_AF-A0AAD6YXC5-F1
#
_entry.id   AF-A0AAD6YXC5-F1
#
_cell.length_a   1.000
_cell.length_b   1.000
_cell.length_c   1.000
_cell.angle_alpha   90.00
_cell.angle_beta   90.00
_cell.angle_gamma   90.00
#
_symmetry.space_group_name_H-M   'P 1'
#
loop_
_entity.id
_entity.type
_entity.pdbx_description
1 polymer ?
#
loop_
_entity_poly.entity_id
_entity_poly.type
_entity_poly.pdbx_seq_one_letter_code
_entity_poly.pdbx_strand_id
1 'polypeptide(L)'
;MSEQVENLRIAYQILERNFIRTLRTQRGDSAQLTIQANEALHLLQAAEPHRTSFEASEYAILQQSVAAMVNELDQARHLSSDPPDEPHLVVARRVATGGRPRVEIDPQVLREALNLRGTTHLVSVVPQLRSKK
;
A
#
# COMPACT_ATOMS: atom_id res chain seq x y z
N MET A 1 19.07 4.60 30.52
CA MET A 1 17.90 5.00 29.72
C MET A 1 16.73 4.10 30.11
N SER A 2 15.51 4.62 30.21
CA SER A 2 14.33 3.83 30.59
C SER A 2 13.97 2.85 29.47
N GLU A 3 13.72 1.59 29.81
CA GLU A 3 13.21 0.56 28.88
C GLU A 3 11.98 1.03 28.09
N GLN A 4 11.15 1.87 28.71
CA GLN A 4 9.96 2.44 28.09
C GLN A 4 10.28 3.36 26.90
N VAL A 5 11.34 4.17 27.01
CA VAL A 5 11.76 5.08 25.92
C VAL A 5 12.28 4.25 24.74
N GLU A 6 13.01 3.17 25.01
CA GLU A 6 13.49 2.30 23.95
C GLU A 6 12.34 1.60 23.23
N ASN A 7 11.33 1.13 23.97
CA ASN A 7 10.12 0.56 23.38
C ASN A 7 9.37 1.58 22.51
N LEU A 8 9.33 2.86 22.89
CA LEU A 8 8.74 3.92 22.07
C LEU A 8 9.52 4.19 20.79
N ARG A 9 10.86 4.15 20.84
CA ARG A 9 11.72 4.28 19.65
C ARG A 9 11.51 3.12 18.68
N ILE A 10 11.45 1.90 19.19
CA ILE A 10 11.14 0.71 18.39
C ILE A 10 9.75 0.84 17.76
N ALA A 11 8.75 1.26 18.53
CA ALA A 11 7.40 1.48 18.03
C ALA A 11 7.37 2.55 16.93
N TYR A 12 8.10 3.65 17.08
CA TYR A 12 8.25 4.68 16.04
C TYR A 12 8.84 4.12 14.74
N GLN A 13 9.91 3.33 14.81
CA GLN A 13 10.53 2.74 13.61
C GLN A 13 9.62 1.74 12.89
N ILE A 14 8.76 1.03 13.63
CA ILE A 14 7.76 0.13 13.04
C ILE A 14 6.66 0.97 12.37
N LEU A 15 6.18 2.00 13.05
CA LEU A 15 5.18 2.92 12.52
C LEU A 15 5.65 3.59 11.23
N GLU A 16 6.89 4.09 11.19
CA GLU A 16 7.48 4.73 10.00
C GLU A 16 7.52 3.77 8.80
N ARG A 17 7.94 2.51 9.01
CA ARG A 17 7.95 1.49 7.96
C ARG A 17 6.54 1.19 7.45
N ASN A 18 5.57 1.07 8.35
CA ASN A 18 4.18 0.82 7.98
C ASN A 18 3.60 2.01 7.21
N PHE A 19 3.86 3.24 7.67
CA PHE A 19 3.46 4.48 7.02
C PHE A 19 3.98 4.57 5.58
N ILE A 20 5.28 4.33 5.34
CA ILE A 20 5.86 4.34 3.98
C ILE A 20 5.19 3.30 3.08
N ARG A 21 4.89 2.10 3.62
CA ARG A 21 4.19 1.05 2.87
C ARG A 21 2.77 1.49 2.52
N THR A 22 2.01 1.94 3.51
CA THR A 22 0.61 2.39 3.38
C THR A 22 0.49 3.49 2.34
N LEU A 23 1.34 4.52 2.38
CA LEU A 23 1.33 5.61 1.39
C LEU A 23 1.58 5.12 -0.05
N ARG A 24 2.37 4.07 -0.24
CA ARG A 24 2.68 3.53 -1.56
C ARG A 24 1.61 2.59 -2.10
N THR A 25 0.98 1.80 -1.23
CA THR A 25 0.09 0.70 -1.67
C THR A 25 -1.38 0.99 -1.48
N GLN A 26 -1.76 1.94 -0.63
CA GLN A 26 -3.14 2.13 -0.16
C GLN A 26 -3.63 3.57 -0.35
N ARG A 27 -3.16 4.26 -1.40
CA ARG A 27 -3.74 5.55 -1.81
C ARG A 27 -5.22 5.33 -2.13
N GLY A 28 -6.11 6.00 -1.38
CA GLY A 28 -7.56 5.86 -1.52
C GLY A 28 -8.28 4.95 -0.56
N ASP A 29 -7.56 4.12 0.19
CA ASP A 29 -8.18 3.36 1.27
C ASP A 29 -8.31 4.26 2.51
N SER A 30 -9.34 5.10 2.52
CA SER A 30 -9.56 6.08 3.58
C SER A 30 -9.67 5.45 4.97
N ALA A 31 -10.22 4.24 5.07
CA ALA A 31 -10.33 3.52 6.33
C ALA A 31 -8.94 3.15 6.86
N GLN A 32 -8.10 2.58 6.00
CA GLN A 32 -6.75 2.17 6.38
C GLN A 32 -5.82 3.36 6.66
N LEU A 33 -5.95 4.45 5.90
CA LEU A 33 -5.23 5.70 6.16
C LEU A 33 -5.62 6.30 7.52
N THR A 34 -6.90 6.24 7.89
CA THR A 34 -7.39 6.71 9.19
C THR A 34 -6.83 5.88 10.35
N ILE A 35 -6.77 4.56 10.20
CA ILE A 35 -6.16 3.67 11.20
C ILE A 35 -4.70 4.06 11.42
N GLN A 36 -3.93 4.26 10.34
CA GLN A 36 -2.52 4.62 10.43
C GLN A 36 -2.30 5.99 11.10
N ALA A 37 -3.18 6.96 10.83
CA ALA A 37 -3.13 8.27 11.47
C ALA A 37 -3.39 8.17 12.99
N ASN A 38 -4.38 7.36 13.38
CA ASN A 38 -4.69 7.12 14.79
C ASN A 38 -3.54 6.42 15.52
N GLU A 39 -2.87 5.44 14.89
CA GLU A 39 -1.67 4.80 15.46
C GLU A 39 -0.55 5.81 15.73
N ALA A 40 -0.31 6.74 14.79
CA ALA A 40 0.69 7.79 14.95
C ALA A 40 0.37 8.74 16.11
N LEU A 41 -0.90 9.14 16.25
CA LEU A 41 -1.36 9.96 17.37
C LEU A 41 -1.27 9.22 18.71
N HIS A 42 -1.62 7.93 18.73
CA HIS A 42 -1.51 7.08 19.91
C HIS A 42 -0.06 6.94 20.38
N LEU A 43 0.90 6.80 19.45
CA LEU A 43 2.32 6.77 19.79
C LEU A 43 2.75 8.07 20.49
N LEU A 44 2.33 9.22 19.97
CA LEU A 44 2.66 10.50 20.57
C LEU A 44 2.03 10.67 21.97
N GLN A 45 0.77 10.26 22.13
CA GLN A 45 0.10 10.24 23.43
C GLN A 45 0.80 9.33 24.44
N ALA A 46 1.30 8.16 23.99
CA ALA A 46 2.06 7.24 24.83
C ALA A 46 3.44 7.80 25.21
N ALA A 47 4.02 8.68 24.40
CA ALA A 47 5.31 9.31 24.67
C ALA A 47 5.23 10.50 25.64
N GLU A 48 4.08 11.20 25.72
CA GLU A 48 3.91 12.40 26.54
C GLU A 48 4.25 12.19 28.04
N PRO A 49 3.82 11.10 28.71
CA PRO A 49 4.19 10.85 30.12
C PRO A 49 5.70 10.66 30.32
N HIS A 50 6.41 10.27 29.26
CA HIS A 50 7.85 10.00 29.29
C HIS A 50 8.68 11.16 28.74
N ARG A 51 8.08 12.33 28.47
CA ARG A 51 8.74 13.50 27.88
C ARG A 51 10.04 13.90 28.58
N THR A 52 10.11 13.80 29.91
CA THR A 52 11.31 14.13 30.70
C THR A 52 12.46 13.13 30.51
N SER A 53 12.18 11.95 29.99
CA SER A 53 13.16 10.90 29.70
C SER A 53 13.72 11.00 28.26
N PHE A 54 13.10 11.81 27.41
CA PHE A 54 13.60 12.14 26.08
C PHE A 54 14.56 13.35 26.15
N GLU A 55 15.50 13.41 25.21
CA GLU A 55 16.16 14.68 24.95
C GLU A 55 15.13 15.66 24.36
N ALA A 56 15.21 16.95 24.72
CA ALA A 56 14.25 17.95 24.24
C ALA A 56 14.23 18.06 22.71
N SER A 57 15.40 17.90 22.07
CA SER A 57 15.56 17.84 20.62
C SER A 57 14.88 16.61 20.01
N GLU A 58 15.11 15.43 20.59
CA GLU A 58 14.52 14.15 20.17
C GLU A 58 12.99 14.19 20.26
N TYR A 59 12.43 14.73 21.34
CA TYR A 59 10.97 14.82 21.52
C TYR A 59 10.33 15.78 20.50
N ALA A 60 11.00 16.92 20.23
CA ALA A 60 10.52 17.88 19.22
C ALA A 60 10.51 17.25 17.82
N ILE A 61 11.54 16.47 17.48
CA ILE A 61 11.59 15.71 16.22
C ILE A 61 10.44 14.70 16.17
N LEU A 62 10.19 13.94 17.25
CA LEU A 62 9.08 12.99 17.29
C LEU A 62 7.73 13.68 17.03
N GLN A 63 7.46 14.82 17.68
CA GLN A 63 6.25 15.61 17.46
C GLN A 63 6.12 16.08 16.01
N GLN A 64 7.20 16.64 15.45
CA GLN A 64 7.21 17.13 14.08
C GLN A 64 6.99 16.00 13.08
N SER A 65 7.65 14.85 13.28
CA SER A 65 7.51 13.67 12.43
C SER A 65 6.10 13.10 12.46
N VAL A 66 5.48 12.98 13.64
CA VAL A 66 4.08 12.51 13.74
C VAL A 66 3.13 13.48 13.06
N ALA A 67 3.30 14.79 13.24
CA ALA A 67 2.49 15.80 12.57
C ALA A 67 2.63 15.72 11.03
N ALA A 68 3.85 15.53 10.53
CA ALA A 68 4.11 15.34 9.11
C ALA A 68 3.42 14.07 8.57
N MET A 69 3.53 12.93 9.27
CA MET A 69 2.87 11.68 8.88
C MET A 69 1.35 11.85 8.77
N VAL A 70 0.71 12.48 9.77
CA VAL A 70 -0.74 12.69 9.75
C VAL A 70 -1.16 13.58 8.57
N ASN A 71 -0.42 14.67 8.32
CA ASN A 71 -0.68 15.55 7.18
C ASN A 71 -0.53 14.83 5.83
N GLU A 72 0.51 14.00 5.66
CA GLU A 72 0.70 13.21 4.44
C GLU A 72 -0.40 12.17 4.23
N LEU A 73 -0.87 11.51 5.30
CA LEU A 73 -1.99 10.57 5.23
C LEU A 73 -3.30 11.26 4.83
N ASP A 74 -3.55 12.47 5.34
CA ASP A 74 -4.73 13.24 5.00
C ASP A 74 -4.70 13.71 3.54
N GLN A 75 -3.54 14.21 3.06
CA GLN A 75 -3.35 14.51 1.65
C GLN A 75 -3.54 13.29 0.75
N ALA A 76 -3.02 12.12 1.15
CA ALA A 76 -3.21 10.88 0.41
C ALA A 76 -4.68 10.43 0.34
N ARG A 77 -5.50 10.77 1.35
CA ARG A 77 -6.95 10.54 1.34
C ARG A 77 -7.62 11.37 0.25
N HIS A 78 -7.22 12.63 0.11
CA HIS A 78 -7.79 13.54 -0.88
C HIS A 78 -7.37 13.21 -2.32
N LEU A 79 -6.10 12.84 -2.53
CA LEU A 79 -5.56 12.54 -3.88
C LEU A 79 -6.21 11.36 -4.59
N SER A 80 -6.84 10.44 -3.86
CA SER A 80 -7.54 9.31 -4.48
C SER A 80 -9.05 9.53 -4.62
N SER A 81 -9.55 10.68 -4.17
CA SER A 81 -10.97 11.04 -4.34
C SER A 81 -11.27 11.55 -5.75
N ASP A 82 -10.25 11.71 -6.60
CA ASP A 82 -10.45 11.99 -8.01
C ASP A 82 -11.18 10.79 -8.64
N PRO A 83 -12.43 10.95 -9.10
CA PRO A 83 -13.10 9.88 -9.84
C PRO A 83 -12.22 9.56 -11.06
N PRO A 84 -12.09 8.28 -11.44
CA PRO A 84 -11.43 7.98 -12.70
C PRO A 84 -12.18 8.73 -13.81
N ASP A 85 -11.49 9.67 -14.47
CA ASP A 85 -12.05 10.46 -15.59
C ASP A 85 -12.52 9.56 -16.74
N GLU A 86 -12.10 8.29 -16.73
CA GLU A 86 -12.37 7.31 -17.75
C GLU A 86 -13.14 6.09 -17.19
N PRO A 87 -14.06 5.50 -17.98
CA PRO A 87 -14.73 4.26 -17.61
C PRO A 87 -13.69 3.16 -17.34
N HIS A 88 -13.91 2.37 -16.28
CA HIS A 88 -13.02 1.28 -15.91
C HIS A 88 -12.76 0.33 -17.11
N LEU A 89 -11.50 0.20 -17.50
CA LEU A 89 -11.08 -0.74 -18.51
C LEU A 89 -11.32 -2.18 -18.00
N VAL A 90 -12.31 -2.87 -18.56
CA VAL A 90 -12.61 -4.26 -18.22
C VAL A 90 -11.62 -5.18 -18.94
N VAL A 91 -10.46 -5.40 -18.33
CA VAL A 91 -9.38 -6.23 -18.89
C VAL A 91 -9.68 -7.73 -18.74
N ALA A 92 -10.44 -8.11 -17.71
CA ALA A 92 -10.79 -9.50 -17.46
C ALA A 92 -12.23 -9.64 -16.96
N ARG A 93 -12.91 -10.68 -17.43
CA ARG A 93 -14.26 -11.04 -16.98
C ARG A 93 -14.32 -12.48 -16.52
N ARG A 94 -15.10 -12.74 -15.47
CA ARG A 94 -15.43 -14.10 -15.05
C ARG A 94 -16.62 -14.60 -15.87
N VAL A 95 -16.44 -15.73 -16.54
CA VAL A 95 -17.50 -16.41 -17.29
C VAL A 95 -17.93 -17.64 -16.50
N ALA A 96 -19.22 -17.67 -16.13
CA ALA A 96 -19.83 -18.81 -15.48
C ALA A 96 -20.11 -19.90 -16.52
N THR A 97 -19.39 -21.03 -16.45
CA THR A 97 -19.52 -22.15 -17.39
C THR A 97 -20.28 -23.34 -16.80
N GLY A 98 -21.10 -23.12 -15.76
CA GLY A 98 -21.81 -24.19 -15.04
C GLY A 98 -20.89 -25.08 -14.17
N GLY A 99 -19.66 -24.64 -13.91
CA GLY A 99 -18.64 -25.33 -13.09
C GLY A 99 -17.65 -24.32 -12.48
N ARG A 100 -16.37 -24.69 -12.35
CA ARG A 100 -15.33 -23.74 -11.88
C ARG A 100 -15.28 -22.52 -12.83
N PRO A 101 -15.52 -21.28 -12.35
CA PRO A 101 -15.55 -20.10 -13.19
C PRO A 101 -14.24 -19.92 -13.96
N ARG A 102 -14.34 -19.59 -15.25
CA ARG A 102 -13.20 -19.25 -16.10
C ARG A 102 -12.97 -17.75 -16.08
N VAL A 103 -11.71 -17.32 -16.03
CA VAL A 103 -11.34 -15.92 -16.25
C VAL A 103 -10.98 -15.78 -17.73
N GLU A 104 -11.69 -14.92 -18.45
CA GLU A 104 -11.35 -14.50 -19.81
C GLU A 104 -10.68 -13.13 -19.72
N ILE A 105 -9.48 -13.03 -20.28
CA ILE A 105 -8.73 -11.76 -20.39
C ILE A 105 -8.85 -11.28 -21.83
N ASP A 106 -9.08 -9.99 -22.04
CA ASP A 106 -9.11 -9.39 -23.37
C ASP A 106 -7.76 -9.64 -24.09
N PRO A 107 -7.76 -10.38 -25.22
CA PRO A 107 -6.54 -10.66 -25.97
C PRO A 107 -5.85 -9.41 -26.52
N GLN A 108 -6.60 -8.33 -26.80
CA GLN A 108 -6.01 -7.08 -27.30
C GLN A 108 -5.19 -6.39 -26.22
N VAL A 109 -5.70 -6.31 -25.00
CA VAL A 109 -4.97 -5.74 -23.85
C VAL A 109 -3.70 -6.55 -23.56
N LEU A 110 -3.78 -7.89 -23.60
CA LEU A 110 -2.61 -8.76 -23.46
C LEU A 110 -1.54 -8.50 -24.52
N ARG A 111 -1.96 -8.29 -25.78
CA ARG A 111 -1.05 -8.01 -26.89
C ARG A 111 -0.38 -6.64 -26.74
N GLU A 112 -1.13 -5.62 -26.36
CA GLU A 112 -0.59 -4.28 -26.10
C GLU A 112 0.37 -4.28 -24.92
N ALA A 113 0.04 -4.98 -23.83
CA ALA A 113 0.92 -5.14 -22.69
C ALA A 113 2.24 -5.85 -23.05
N LEU A 114 2.19 -6.85 -23.94
CA LEU A 114 3.39 -7.50 -24.47
C LEU A 114 4.23 -6.54 -25.33
N ASN A 115 3.60 -5.69 -26.14
CA ASN A 115 4.31 -4.69 -26.93
C ASN A 115 4.99 -3.63 -26.05
N LEU A 116 4.34 -3.21 -24.96
CA LEU A 116 4.87 -2.22 -24.01
C LEU A 116 6.02 -2.76 -23.14
N ARG A 117 6.03 -4.05 -22.83
CA ARG A 117 7.08 -4.67 -21.98
C ARG A 117 8.43 -4.85 -22.68
N GLY A 118 8.52 -4.62 -24.00
CA GLY A 118 9.71 -4.95 -24.79
C GLY A 118 9.91 -6.45 -24.94
N THR A 119 11.04 -6.88 -25.53
CA THR A 119 11.35 -8.30 -25.73
C THR A 119 11.55 -9.02 -24.40
N THR A 120 10.49 -9.64 -23.89
CA THR A 120 10.60 -10.59 -22.79
C THR A 120 11.13 -11.92 -23.34
N HIS A 121 12.22 -12.44 -22.77
CA HIS A 121 12.80 -13.77 -23.05
C HIS A 121 11.90 -14.92 -22.57
N LEU A 122 10.60 -14.86 -22.83
CA LEU A 122 9.68 -15.96 -22.54
C LEU A 122 9.87 -17.03 -23.60
N VAL A 123 10.33 -18.20 -23.15
CA VAL A 123 10.40 -19.41 -23.99
C VAL A 123 8.99 -19.79 -24.41
N SER A 124 8.76 -19.85 -25.72
CA SER A 124 7.53 -20.38 -26.31
C SER A 124 7.40 -21.86 -25.97
N VAL A 125 6.66 -22.19 -24.91
CA VAL A 125 6.24 -23.57 -24.67
C VAL A 125 5.02 -23.84 -25.54
N VAL A 126 5.24 -24.40 -26.73
CA VAL A 126 4.15 -24.89 -27.59
C VAL A 126 3.54 -26.11 -26.89
N PRO A 127 2.27 -26.06 -26.46
CA PRO A 127 1.62 -27.23 -25.88
C PRO A 127 1.40 -28.25 -27.00
N GLN A 128 2.14 -29.37 -26.97
CA GLN A 128 1.88 -30.48 -27.89
C GLN A 128 0.50 -31.07 -27.58
N LEU A 129 -0.45 -30.80 -28.47
CA LEU A 129 -1.74 -31.47 -28.50
C LEU A 129 -1.48 -32.97 -28.74
N ARG A 130 -1.55 -33.77 -27.68
CA ARG A 130 -1.58 -35.23 -27.80
C ARG A 130 -2.87 -35.62 -28.52
N SER A 131 -2.75 -35.91 -29.80
CA SER A 131 -3.76 -36.62 -30.58
C SER A 131 -4.02 -37.97 -29.92
N LYS A 132 -5.16 -38.12 -29.23
CA LYS A 132 -5.67 -39.44 -28.84
C LYS A 132 -6.18 -40.12 -30.12
N LYS A 133 -5.56 -41.23 -30.49
CA LYS A 133 -6.14 -42.23 -31.40
C LYS A 133 -7.20 -43.03 -30.65
#